data_AF-A0A2T5PEB6-F1
#
_entry.id   AF-A0A2T5PEB6-F1
#
_cell.length_a   1.000
_cell.length_b   1.000
_cell.length_c   1.000
_cell.angle_alpha   90.00
_cell.angle_beta   90.00
_cell.angle_gamma   90.00
#
_symmetry.space_group_name_H-M   'P 1'
#
loop_
_entity.id
_entity.type
_entity.pdbx_description
1 polymer ?
#
loop_
_entity_poly.entity_id
_entity_poly.type
_entity_poly.pdbx_seq_one_letter_code
_entity_poly.pdbx_strand_id
1 'polypeptide(L)' 'EQVEQQGAKAVIPRKRNSVKGHADLDRGLYRNRHLMENALARLKHYRAVASRFDKLKRNYESVVAMACAFLWLPM' A
#
# COMPACT_ATOMS: atom_id res chain seq x y z
N GLU A 1 -9.03 -7.96 16.08
CA GLU A 1 -9.39 -9.39 16.00
C GLU A 1 -8.77 -10.11 14.80
N GLN A 2 -9.26 -10.00 13.55
CA GLN A 2 -8.67 -10.75 12.42
C GLN A 2 -7.19 -10.44 12.14
N VAL A 3 -6.77 -9.18 12.25
CA VAL A 3 -5.37 -8.76 12.03
C VAL A 3 -4.44 -9.32 13.11
N GLU A 4 -4.91 -9.36 14.37
CA GLU A 4 -4.14 -9.88 15.50
C GLU A 4 -4.06 -11.42 15.47
N GLN A 5 -5.11 -12.09 14.98
CA GLN A 5 -5.09 -13.54 14.75
C GLN A 5 -4.05 -13.96 13.69
N GLN A 6 -3.70 -13.07 12.77
CA GLN A 6 -2.65 -13.29 11.77
C GLN A 6 -1.25 -12.88 12.26
N GLY A 7 -1.10 -12.53 13.55
CA GLY A 7 0.16 -12.08 14.14
C GLY A 7 0.58 -10.66 13.71
N ALA A 8 -0.32 -9.91 13.06
CA ALA A 8 -0.04 -8.54 12.63
C ALA A 8 -0.56 -7.52 13.67
N LYS A 9 0.17 -6.41 13.82
CA LYS A 9 -0.24 -5.28 14.65
C LYS A 9 -0.82 -4.16 13.79
N ALA A 10 -2.04 -3.73 14.08
CA ALA A 10 -2.65 -2.59 13.39
C ALA A 10 -1.98 -1.28 13.83
N VAL A 11 -1.18 -0.69 12.95
CA VAL A 11 -0.55 0.62 13.15
C VAL A 11 -1.35 1.67 12.38
N ILE A 12 -2.58 1.93 12.82
CA ILE A 12 -3.48 2.92 12.21
C ILE A 12 -3.97 3.88 13.30
N PRO A 13 -3.84 5.20 13.13
CA PRO A 13 -4.39 6.15 14.08
C PRO A 13 -5.91 5.98 14.19
N ARG A 14 -6.41 5.97 15.42
CA ARG A 14 -7.84 5.98 15.71
C ARG A 14 -8.47 7.29 15.20
N LYS A 15 -9.80 7.32 15.06
CA LYS A 15 -10.50 8.56 14.71
C LYS A 15 -10.27 9.62 15.79
N ARG A 16 -10.25 10.89 15.38
CA ARG A 16 -10.04 12.05 16.27
C ARG A 16 -11.03 12.11 17.44
N ASN A 17 -12.24 11.58 17.28
CA ASN A 17 -13.27 11.53 18.31
C ASN A 17 -13.22 10.26 19.19
N SER A 18 -12.14 9.47 19.13
CA SER A 18 -12.01 8.28 19.96
C SER A 18 -11.66 8.62 21.41
N VAL A 19 -12.36 7.97 22.34
CA VAL A 19 -12.09 8.08 23.79
C VAL A 19 -10.71 7.51 24.15
N LYS A 20 -10.22 6.52 23.39
CA LYS A 20 -8.87 5.97 23.53
C LYS A 20 -7.90 6.78 22.65
N GLY A 21 -6.84 7.31 23.26
CA GLY A 21 -5.77 8.02 22.57
C GLY A 21 -4.88 7.10 21.69
N HIS A 22 -3.79 7.67 21.17
CA HIS A 22 -2.83 6.97 20.28
C HIS A 22 -1.53 6.55 20.99
N ALA A 23 -1.58 6.30 22.30
CA ALA A 23 -0.38 5.96 23.08
C ALA A 23 0.28 4.63 22.64
N ASP A 24 -0.52 3.74 22.05
CA ASP A 24 -0.15 2.42 21.52
C ASP A 24 0.37 2.45 20.07
N LEU A 25 0.24 3.60 19.39
CA LEU A 25 0.59 3.77 17.98
C LEU A 25 2.08 4.10 17.81
N ASP A 26 2.78 3.22 17.11
CA ASP A 26 4.13 3.52 16.62
C ASP A 26 4.05 4.51 15.44
N ARG A 27 4.35 5.78 15.73
CA ARG A 27 4.36 6.85 14.72
C ARG A 27 5.45 6.67 13.66
N GLY A 28 6.57 6.03 14.00
CA GLY A 28 7.66 5.75 13.07
C GLY A 28 7.22 4.74 12.02
N LEU A 29 6.64 3.63 12.45
CA LEU A 29 6.04 2.63 11.55
C LEU A 29 4.91 3.23 10.70
N TYR A 30 4.05 4.06 11.30
CA TYR A 30 2.99 4.73 10.54
C TYR A 30 3.53 5.67 9.47
N ARG A 31 4.66 6.35 9.70
CA ARG A 31 5.28 7.26 8.72
C ARG A 31 5.67 6.54 7.42
N ASN A 32 6.09 5.28 7.51
CA ASN A 32 6.47 4.48 6.34
C ASN A 32 5.30 4.21 5.38
N ARG A 33 4.06 4.36 5.85
CA ARG A 33 2.87 4.25 5.01
C ARG A 33 2.89 5.20 3.82
N HIS A 34 3.44 6.40 4.00
CA HIS A 34 3.54 7.39 2.92
C HIS A 34 4.40 6.88 1.75
N LEU A 35 5.45 6.10 2.03
CA LEU A 35 6.30 5.52 0.97
C LEU A 35 5.52 4.53 0.10
N MET A 36 4.69 3.69 0.74
CA MET A 36 3.81 2.76 0.03
C MET A 36 2.71 3.48 -0.76
N GLU A 37 2.09 4.51 -0.17
CA GLU A 37 1.08 5.32 -0.86
C GLU A 37 1.67 6.05 -2.08
N ASN A 38 2.89 6.58 -1.97
CA ASN A 38 3.62 7.20 -3.08
C ASN A 38 3.94 6.19 -4.18
N ALA A 39 4.40 4.98 -3.82
CA ALA A 39 4.67 3.92 -4.79
C ALA A 39 3.39 3.55 -5.56
N LEU A 40 2.26 3.40 -4.87
CA LEU A 40 0.96 3.12 -5.49
C LEU A 40 0.46 4.28 -6.35
N ALA A 41 0.66 5.53 -5.92
CA ALA A 41 0.34 6.71 -6.72
C ALA A 41 1.14 6.71 -8.03
N ARG A 42 2.43 6.39 -7.97
CA ARG A 42 3.28 6.28 -9.15
C ARG A 42 2.87 5.12 -10.05
N LEU A 43 2.50 3.98 -9.47
CA LEU A 43 2.01 2.82 -10.21
C LEU A 43 0.74 3.14 -11.00
N LYS A 44 -0.13 4.02 -10.46
CA LYS A 44 -1.33 4.49 -11.15
C LYS A 44 -1.08 5.45 -12.30
N HIS A 45 0.14 5.98 -12.49
CA HIS A 45 0.46 6.73 -13.72
C HIS A 45 0.45 5.83 -14.95
N TYR A 46 0.74 4.53 -14.78
CA TYR A 46 0.60 3.56 -15.85
C TYR A 46 -0.89 3.26 -16.07
N ARG A 47 -1.47 3.86 -17.12
CA ARG A 47 -2.89 3.71 -17.47
C ARG A 47 -3.32 2.23 -17.58
N ALA A 48 -2.45 1.36 -18.08
CA ALA A 48 -2.70 -0.09 -18.15
C ALA A 48 -2.96 -0.71 -16.77
N VAL A 49 -2.17 -0.31 -15.76
CA VAL A 49 -2.35 -0.76 -14.37
C VAL A 49 -3.57 -0.11 -13.74
N ALA A 50 -3.73 1.20 -13.87
CA ALA A 50 -4.82 1.95 -13.24
C ALA A 50 -6.21 1.51 -13.72
N SER A 51 -6.37 1.31 -15.03
CA SER A 51 -7.66 0.92 -15.63
C SER A 51 -7.88 -0.59 -15.69
N ARG A 52 -6.87 -1.40 -15.34
CA ARG A 52 -6.91 -2.87 -15.40
C ARG A 52 -7.45 -3.37 -16.75
N PHE A 53 -6.83 -2.94 -17.86
CA PHE A 53 -7.28 -3.31 -19.20
C PHE A 53 -7.08 -4.81 -19.52
N ASP A 54 -6.14 -5.47 -18.85
CA ASP A 54 -5.89 -6.90 -19.03
C ASP A 54 -7.06 -7.75 -18.53
N LYS A 55 -7.66 -8.52 -19.44
CA LYS A 55 -8.76 -9.45 -19.14
C LYS A 55 -8.30 -10.65 -18.31
N LEU A 56 -7.08 -11.13 -18.57
CA LEU A 56 -6.51 -12.28 -17.87
C LEU A 56 -5.70 -11.83 -16.66
N LYS A 57 -5.95 -12.47 -15.51
CA LYS A 57 -5.22 -12.24 -14.26
C LYS A 57 -3.70 -12.31 -14.45
N ARG A 58 -3.21 -13.34 -15.16
CA ARG A 58 -1.77 -13.55 -15.42
C ARG A 58 -1.14 -12.37 -16.16
N ASN A 59 -1.85 -11.78 -17.13
CA ASN A 59 -1.31 -10.67 -17.92
C ASN A 59 -1.25 -9.41 -17.06
N TYR A 60 -2.30 -9.15 -16.28
CA TYR A 60 -2.32 -8.03 -15.35
C TYR A 60 -1.18 -8.13 -14.33
N GLU A 61 -0.94 -9.32 -13.76
CA GLU A 61 0.18 -9.56 -12.84
C GLU A 61 1.53 -9.26 -13.48
N SER A 62 1.75 -9.71 -14.72
CA SER A 62 2.99 -9.40 -15.47
C SER A 62 3.17 -7.89 -15.71
N VAL A 63 2.10 -7.17 -16.07
CA VAL A 63 2.16 -5.72 -16.30
C VAL A 63 2.46 -4.97 -15.00
N VAL A 64 1.84 -5.37 -13.89
CA VAL A 64 2.13 -4.81 -12.56
C VAL A 64 3.59 -5.07 -12.17
N ALA A 65 4.08 -6.30 -12.34
CA ALA A 65 5.47 -6.64 -12.02
C ALA A 65 6.46 -5.82 -12.84
N MET A 66 6.19 -5.63 -14.13
CA MET A 66 7.02 -4.81 -15.01
C MET A 66 7.01 -3.33 -14.63
N ALA A 67 5.85 -2.77 -14.28
CA ALA A 67 5.75 -1.39 -13.79
C ALA A 67 6.50 -1.19 -12.45
N CYS A 68 6.45 -2.17 -11.56
CA CYS A 68 7.26 -2.16 -10.34
C CYS A 68 8.77 -2.22 -10.62
N ALA A 69 9.20 -3.02 -11.61
CA ALA A 69 10.60 -3.08 -12.02
C ALA A 69 11.09 -1.72 -12.55
N PHE A 70 10.31 -1.04 -13.39
CA PHE A 70 10.63 0.30 -13.88
C PHE A 70 10.69 1.35 -12.76
N LEU A 71 9.84 1.21 -11.73
CA LEU A 71 9.87 2.10 -10.56
C LEU A 71 11.10 1.89 -9.67
N TRP A 72 11.66 0.68 -9.67
CA TRP A 72 12.79 0.31 -8.83
C TRP A 72 14.15 0.63 -9.47
N LEU A 73 14.26 0.49 -10.80
CA LEU A 73 15.48 0.80 -11.53
C LEU A 73 15.73 2.32 -11.55
N PRO A 74 16.90 2.79 -11.07
CA PRO A 74 17.34 4.16 -11.32
C PRO A 74 17.81 4.24 -12.78
N MET A 75 16.91 4.63 -13.67
CA MET A 75 17.25 5.01 -15.04
C MET A 75 17.85 6.42 -15.07
#